data_AF-A0A9J6DT11-F1
#
_entry.id   AF-A0A9J6DT11-F1
#
_cell.length_a   1.000
_cell.length_b   1.000
_cell.length_c   1.000
_cell.angle_alpha   90.00
_cell.angle_beta   90.00
_cell.angle_gamma   90.00
#
_symmetry.space_group_name_H-M   'P 1'
#
loop_
_entity.id
_entity.type
_entity.pdbx_description
1 polymer ?
#
loop_
_entity_poly.entity_id
_entity_poly.type
_entity_poly.pdbx_seq_one_letter_code
_entity_poly.pdbx_strand_id
1 'polypeptide(L)'
;MISGIITNTGHGVIFRVSDSLAPGLAVNISGGPLSYQYRFHELHIHYGRSDDRGSEHTIAGKPFPAELQIFGYNSDLYANMSEAVELRRSEGLVGISILLQLGDLSQSELRVLTGQLHRITYRDSRYGNKCSGSPASTARAPARASHTAMVPLVIALRIPHYNAPATKTSHPGDSR
;
A
#
# COMPACT_ATOMS: atom_id res chain seq x y z
N MET A 1 -13.80 10.95 3.70
CA MET A 1 -12.49 10.74 4.36
C MET A 1 -12.46 9.33 4.92
N ILE A 2 -11.54 8.51 4.45
CA ILE A 2 -11.38 7.13 4.91
C ILE A 2 -10.50 7.16 6.16
N SER A 3 -10.97 6.64 7.28
CA SER A 3 -10.16 6.50 8.50
C SER A 3 -9.60 5.09 8.61
N GLY A 4 -8.40 4.98 9.17
CA GLY A 4 -7.73 3.71 9.38
C GLY A 4 -6.56 3.81 10.33
N ILE A 5 -5.86 2.70 10.51
CA ILE A 5 -4.68 2.59 11.37
C ILE A 5 -3.48 2.29 10.49
N ILE A 6 -2.45 3.12 10.58
CA ILE A 6 -1.13 2.82 10.03
C ILE A 6 -0.33 2.07 11.10
N THR A 7 0.29 0.95 10.71
CA THR A 7 1.12 0.11 11.55
C THR A 7 2.47 -0.11 10.89
N ASN A 8 3.56 0.05 11.65
CA ASN A 8 4.87 -0.46 11.26
C ASN A 8 5.02 -1.90 11.75
N THR A 9 5.17 -2.86 10.84
CA THR A 9 5.29 -4.29 11.22
C THR A 9 6.73 -4.71 11.51
N GLY A 10 7.70 -3.80 11.32
CA GLY A 10 9.12 -4.12 11.28
C GLY A 10 9.60 -4.74 9.97
N HIS A 11 8.70 -5.03 9.03
CA HIS A 11 8.99 -5.52 7.67
C HIS A 11 8.47 -4.59 6.57
N GLY A 12 7.52 -3.70 6.92
CA GLY A 12 6.93 -2.71 6.04
C GLY A 12 5.90 -1.89 6.80
N VAL A 13 5.11 -1.12 6.06
CA VAL A 13 4.04 -0.30 6.61
C VAL A 13 2.70 -0.78 6.09
N ILE A 14 1.74 -0.97 6.98
CA ILE A 14 0.38 -1.39 6.64
C ILE A 14 -0.60 -0.29 7.07
N PHE A 15 -1.44 0.17 6.17
CA PHE A 15 -2.65 0.94 6.48
C PHE A 15 -3.86 0.01 6.41
N ARG A 16 -4.64 -0.07 7.49
CA ARG A 16 -5.91 -0.80 7.53
C ARG A 16 -7.07 0.15 7.70
N VAL A 17 -8.10 -0.01 6.88
CA VAL A 17 -9.35 0.74 7.03
C VAL A 17 -10.04 0.36 8.35
N SER A 18 -10.62 1.34 9.03
CA SER A 18 -11.43 1.09 10.23
C SER A 18 -12.80 0.51 9.85
N ASP A 19 -13.28 -0.52 10.57
CA ASP A 19 -14.57 -1.17 10.30
C ASP A 19 -15.79 -0.26 10.50
N SER A 20 -15.61 0.89 11.17
CA SER A 20 -16.64 1.89 11.45
C SER A 20 -16.83 2.93 10.34
N LEU A 21 -16.47 2.62 9.09
CA LEU A 21 -16.75 3.51 7.97
C LEU A 21 -18.26 3.73 7.83
N ALA A 22 -18.68 4.99 7.78
CA ALA A 22 -20.08 5.33 7.53
C ALA A 22 -20.51 4.85 6.12
N PRO A 23 -21.78 4.44 5.95
CA PRO A 23 -22.33 4.06 4.65
C PRO A 23 -22.06 5.16 3.61
N GLY A 24 -21.42 4.81 2.48
CA GLY A 24 -21.03 5.76 1.43
C GLY A 24 -19.56 6.19 1.43
N LEU A 25 -18.76 5.76 2.40
CA LEU A 25 -17.30 5.98 2.43
C LEU A 25 -16.47 4.75 2.01
N ALA A 26 -17.14 3.66 1.62
CA ALA A 26 -16.48 2.48 1.10
C ALA A 26 -15.83 2.79 -0.26
N VAL A 27 -14.55 2.42 -0.41
CA VAL A 27 -13.86 2.46 -1.70
C VAL A 27 -13.98 1.11 -2.35
N ASN A 28 -14.58 1.09 -3.54
CA ASN A 28 -14.73 -0.12 -4.33
C ASN A 28 -13.75 -0.12 -5.50
N ILE A 29 -13.26 -1.31 -5.81
CA ILE A 29 -12.38 -1.66 -6.91
C ILE A 29 -13.21 -2.49 -7.88
N SER A 30 -13.28 -2.05 -9.13
CA SER A 30 -14.04 -2.75 -10.17
C SER A 30 -13.55 -2.42 -11.58
N GLY A 31 -14.12 -3.12 -12.57
CA GLY A 31 -13.73 -3.00 -13.97
C GLY A 31 -12.50 -3.83 -14.32
N GLY A 32 -11.94 -3.60 -15.50
CA GLY A 32 -10.82 -4.40 -16.01
C GLY A 32 -11.22 -5.88 -16.13
N PRO A 33 -10.40 -6.82 -15.64
CA PRO A 33 -10.72 -8.25 -15.65
C PRO A 33 -11.60 -8.70 -14.48
N LEU A 34 -12.08 -7.79 -13.63
CA LEU A 34 -12.86 -8.13 -12.44
C LEU A 34 -14.35 -8.26 -12.78
N SER A 35 -14.94 -9.41 -12.45
CA SER A 35 -16.37 -9.69 -12.62
C SER A 35 -17.24 -9.22 -11.43
N TYR A 36 -16.61 -8.87 -10.31
CA TYR A 36 -17.27 -8.50 -9.05
C TYR A 36 -16.80 -7.12 -8.56
N GLN A 37 -17.54 -6.55 -7.61
CA GLN A 37 -17.09 -5.42 -6.83
C GLN A 37 -16.24 -5.90 -5.65
N TYR A 38 -15.05 -5.32 -5.52
CA TYR A 38 -14.18 -5.58 -4.38
C TYR A 38 -14.08 -4.35 -3.50
N ARG A 39 -14.19 -4.51 -2.19
CA ARG A 39 -14.03 -3.41 -1.25
C ARG A 39 -12.59 -3.36 -0.76
N PHE A 40 -11.98 -2.18 -0.87
CA PHE A 40 -10.66 -1.90 -0.32
C PHE A 40 -10.63 -2.13 1.20
N HIS A 41 -9.60 -2.81 1.69
CA HIS A 41 -9.46 -3.15 3.11
C HIS A 41 -8.10 -2.73 3.69
N GLU A 42 -7.01 -3.07 3.02
CA GLU A 42 -5.66 -2.73 3.50
C GLU A 42 -4.69 -2.40 2.37
N LEU A 43 -3.67 -1.60 2.71
CA LEU A 43 -2.62 -1.14 1.82
C LEU A 43 -1.28 -1.39 2.48
N HIS A 44 -0.37 -2.03 1.76
CA HIS A 44 0.99 -2.33 2.22
C HIS A 44 1.99 -1.50 1.43
N ILE A 45 3.00 -1.00 2.12
CA ILE A 45 4.14 -0.30 1.54
C ILE A 45 5.37 -1.13 1.81
N HIS A 46 6.00 -1.58 0.73
CA HIS A 46 7.31 -2.21 0.72
C HIS A 46 8.31 -1.22 0.14
N TYR A 47 9.44 -1.04 0.81
CA TYR A 47 10.52 -0.18 0.35
C TYR A 47 11.85 -0.76 0.79
N GLY A 48 12.88 -0.57 -0.03
CA GLY A 48 14.20 -1.08 0.29
C GLY A 48 15.05 -0.09 1.05
N ARG A 49 16.25 -0.55 1.40
CA ARG A 49 17.29 0.27 2.03
C ARG A 49 18.05 1.13 1.03
N SER A 50 17.90 0.83 -0.26
CA SER A 50 18.58 1.53 -1.35
C SER A 50 17.59 1.80 -2.47
N ASP A 51 17.93 2.82 -3.26
CA ASP A 51 17.07 3.41 -4.27
C ASP A 51 16.92 2.56 -5.54
N ASP A 52 17.62 1.44 -5.62
CA ASP A 52 17.65 0.51 -6.76
C ASP A 52 16.83 -0.77 -6.53
N ARG A 53 16.33 -1.01 -5.31
CA ARG A 53 15.64 -2.27 -4.94
C ARG A 53 14.72 -2.06 -3.75
N GLY A 54 13.56 -2.72 -3.74
CA GLY A 54 12.60 -2.63 -2.62
C GLY A 54 11.20 -3.12 -2.94
N SER A 55 10.84 -3.17 -4.21
CA SER A 55 9.65 -3.90 -4.67
C SER A 55 9.84 -5.40 -4.55
N GLU A 56 8.74 -6.11 -4.29
CA GLU A 56 8.68 -7.56 -4.36
C GLU A 56 8.53 -8.01 -5.82
N HIS A 57 7.67 -7.32 -6.56
CA HIS A 57 7.46 -7.56 -7.99
C HIS A 57 8.52 -6.87 -8.84
N THR A 58 8.81 -7.47 -10.00
CA THR A 58 9.78 -6.96 -10.98
C THR A 58 9.16 -6.88 -12.37
N ILE A 59 9.71 -6.02 -13.23
CA ILE A 59 9.38 -5.98 -14.65
C ILE A 59 10.63 -6.35 -15.43
N ALA A 60 10.56 -7.40 -16.24
CA ALA A 60 11.71 -7.92 -17.00
C ALA A 60 12.94 -8.15 -16.10
N GLY A 61 12.72 -8.65 -14.88
CA GLY A 61 13.77 -8.90 -13.88
C GLY A 61 14.32 -7.66 -13.19
N LYS A 62 13.82 -6.45 -13.50
CA LYS A 62 14.25 -5.21 -12.85
C LYS A 62 13.37 -4.89 -11.63
N PRO A 63 13.95 -4.79 -10.42
CA PRO A 63 13.23 -4.31 -9.26
C PRO A 63 13.06 -2.78 -9.29
N PHE A 64 12.17 -2.29 -8.43
CA PHE A 64 11.88 -0.88 -8.21
C PHE A 64 12.20 -0.51 -6.75
N PRO A 65 12.49 0.76 -6.46
CA PRO A 65 12.82 1.20 -5.10
C PRO A 65 11.73 0.92 -4.05
N ALA A 66 10.46 0.91 -4.46
CA ALA A 66 9.35 0.60 -3.57
C ALA A 66 8.16 0.01 -4.33
N GLU A 67 7.24 -0.58 -3.58
CA GLU A 67 5.97 -1.14 -4.08
C GLU A 67 4.84 -0.82 -3.11
N LEU A 68 3.71 -0.44 -3.66
CA LEU A 68 2.46 -0.25 -2.97
C LEU A 68 1.49 -1.36 -3.35
N GLN A 69 1.12 -2.20 -2.39
CA GLN A 69 0.14 -3.28 -2.61
C GLN A 69 -1.18 -2.89 -1.98
N ILE A 70 -2.26 -2.97 -2.73
CA ILE A 70 -3.63 -2.64 -2.29
C ILE A 70 -4.44 -3.93 -2.30
N PHE A 71 -5.03 -4.26 -1.16
CA PHE A 71 -5.84 -5.45 -0.98
C PHE A 71 -7.31 -5.11 -0.70
N GLY A 72 -8.19 -5.93 -1.25
CA GLY A 72 -9.61 -5.87 -1.00
C GLY A 72 -10.25 -7.25 -1.05
N TYR A 73 -11.50 -7.33 -0.60
CA TYR A 73 -12.30 -8.55 -0.62
C TYR A 73 -13.53 -8.36 -1.50
N ASN A 74 -14.02 -9.45 -2.08
CA ASN A 74 -15.22 -9.43 -2.91
C ASN A 74 -16.44 -9.13 -2.05
N SER A 75 -16.95 -7.89 -2.14
CA SER A 75 -18.05 -7.43 -1.31
C SER A 75 -19.42 -7.89 -1.80
N ASP A 76 -19.49 -8.51 -2.98
CA ASP A 76 -20.71 -9.12 -3.50
C ASP A 76 -20.93 -10.52 -2.90
N LEU A 77 -19.85 -11.20 -2.52
CA LEU A 77 -19.88 -12.59 -2.05
C LEU A 77 -19.57 -12.77 -0.55
N TYR A 78 -18.87 -11.82 0.06
CA TYR A 78 -18.41 -11.94 1.45
C TYR A 78 -18.76 -10.69 2.26
N ALA A 79 -19.09 -10.87 3.54
CA ALA A 79 -19.42 -9.76 4.43
C ALA A 79 -18.17 -8.92 4.77
N ASN A 80 -17.02 -9.59 4.95
CA ASN A 80 -15.77 -8.96 5.38
C ASN A 80 -14.52 -9.69 4.85
N MET A 81 -13.36 -9.05 5.02
CA MET A 81 -12.06 -9.59 4.59
C MET A 81 -11.74 -10.93 5.25
N SER A 82 -12.05 -11.09 6.55
CA SER A 82 -11.73 -12.30 7.30
C SER A 82 -12.44 -13.53 6.71
N GLU A 83 -13.72 -13.40 6.40
CA GLU A 83 -14.52 -14.45 5.77
C GLU A 83 -13.98 -14.83 4.38
N ALA A 84 -13.63 -13.83 3.56
CA ALA A 84 -13.06 -14.06 2.23
C ALA A 84 -11.71 -14.81 2.30
N VAL A 85 -10.87 -14.47 3.29
CA VAL A 85 -9.58 -15.14 3.53
C VAL A 85 -9.79 -16.57 4.04
N GLU A 86 -10.74 -16.79 4.95
CA GLU A 86 -11.01 -18.11 5.54
C GLU A 86 -11.52 -19.11 4.51
N LEU A 87 -12.43 -18.67 3.63
CA LEU A 87 -13.06 -19.52 2.62
C LEU A 87 -12.15 -19.81 1.41
N ARG A 88 -11.02 -19.11 1.28
CA ARG A 88 -9.93 -19.37 0.31
C ARG A 88 -10.39 -19.63 -1.13
N ARG A 89 -11.40 -18.90 -1.60
CA ARG A 89 -11.86 -19.02 -3.00
C ARG A 89 -11.12 -18.07 -3.92
N SER A 90 -10.99 -18.45 -5.18
CA SER A 90 -10.28 -17.69 -6.22
C SER A 90 -10.83 -16.29 -6.42
N GLU A 91 -12.14 -16.10 -6.21
CA GLU A 91 -12.82 -14.81 -6.39
C GLU A 91 -12.86 -13.99 -5.10
N GLY A 92 -12.31 -14.49 -3.99
CA GLY A 92 -12.49 -13.91 -2.66
C GLY A 92 -11.74 -12.60 -2.44
N LEU A 93 -10.57 -12.45 -3.05
CA LEU A 93 -9.66 -11.34 -2.81
C LEU A 93 -9.22 -10.69 -4.11
N VAL A 94 -8.88 -9.40 -4.03
CA VAL A 94 -8.18 -8.68 -5.09
C VAL A 94 -6.90 -8.08 -4.53
N GLY A 95 -5.82 -8.14 -5.32
CA GLY A 95 -4.56 -7.49 -5.05
C GLY A 95 -4.14 -6.62 -6.24
N ILE A 96 -3.72 -5.38 -5.96
CA ILE A 96 -3.19 -4.44 -6.95
C ILE A 96 -1.80 -4.00 -6.49
N SER A 97 -0.78 -4.28 -7.29
CA SER A 97 0.62 -3.88 -7.01
C SER A 97 1.08 -2.73 -7.90
N ILE A 98 1.34 -1.58 -7.28
CA ILE A 98 1.83 -0.35 -7.89
C ILE A 98 3.34 -0.23 -7.61
N LEU A 99 4.17 -0.29 -8.64
CA LEU A 99 5.63 -0.18 -8.51
C LEU A 99 6.05 1.30 -8.49
N LEU A 100 6.97 1.67 -7.61
CA LEU A 100 7.32 3.07 -7.36
C LEU A 100 8.75 3.36 -7.86
N GLN A 101 8.92 4.42 -8.64
CA GLN A 101 10.22 4.87 -9.15
C GLN A 101 10.62 6.20 -8.49
N LEU A 102 11.90 6.52 -8.41
CA LEU A 102 12.33 7.81 -7.87
C LEU A 102 12.22 8.96 -8.88
N GLY A 103 12.00 10.15 -8.33
CA GLY A 103 12.44 11.39 -8.94
C GLY A 103 11.65 12.62 -8.51
N ASP A 104 11.65 13.64 -9.37
CA ASP A 104 11.69 15.02 -8.87
C ASP A 104 10.34 15.61 -8.42
N LEU A 105 9.24 14.95 -8.74
CA LEU A 105 7.89 15.40 -8.42
C LEU A 105 7.30 14.58 -7.28
N SER A 106 6.84 15.25 -6.22
CA SER A 106 6.12 14.57 -5.14
C SER A 106 4.64 14.42 -5.47
N GLN A 107 4.12 13.20 -5.39
CA GLN A 107 2.68 12.94 -5.51
C GLN A 107 1.96 13.32 -4.21
N SER A 108 0.99 14.24 -4.30
CA SER A 108 0.20 14.74 -3.16
C SER A 108 -0.56 13.62 -2.45
N GLU A 109 -0.99 12.61 -3.18
CA GLU A 109 -1.80 11.49 -2.69
C GLU A 109 -0.94 10.55 -1.84
N LEU A 110 0.29 10.25 -2.29
CA LEU A 110 1.24 9.46 -1.50
C LEU A 110 1.66 10.20 -0.22
N ARG A 111 1.74 11.54 -0.25
CA ARG A 111 2.06 12.36 0.94
C ARG A 111 1.07 12.21 2.08
N VAL A 112 -0.20 11.90 1.79
CA VAL A 112 -1.22 11.65 2.83
C VAL A 112 -0.83 10.45 3.71
N LEU A 113 -0.19 9.43 3.11
CA LEU A 113 0.33 8.26 3.81
C LEU A 113 1.73 8.50 4.36
N THR A 114 2.65 8.98 3.51
CA THR A 114 4.07 9.12 3.89
C THR A 114 4.31 10.20 4.94
N GLY A 115 3.49 11.24 4.98
CA GLY A 115 3.58 12.32 5.97
C GLY A 115 3.36 11.86 7.41
N GLN A 116 2.70 10.72 7.63
CA GLN A 116 2.45 10.18 8.98
C GLN A 116 3.48 9.15 9.44
N LEU A 117 4.44 8.75 8.59
CA LEU A 117 5.38 7.67 8.92
C LEU A 117 6.28 7.99 10.11
N HIS A 118 6.60 9.26 10.35
CA HIS A 118 7.36 9.70 11.52
C HIS A 118 6.68 9.35 12.87
N ARG A 119 5.38 9.03 12.86
CA ARG A 119 4.62 8.64 14.06
C ARG A 119 4.69 7.15 14.36
N ILE A 120 5.24 6.34 13.46
CA ILE A 120 5.34 4.89 13.57
C ILE A 120 6.77 4.39 13.33
N THR A 121 7.77 5.13 13.82
CA THR A 121 9.19 4.83 13.59
C THR A 121 9.62 3.45 14.07
N TYR A 122 9.07 2.98 15.19
CA TYR A 122 9.46 1.71 15.79
C TYR A 122 8.54 0.57 15.36
N ARG A 123 9.08 -0.66 15.35
CA ARG A 123 8.30 -1.89 15.15
C ARG A 123 7.08 -1.89 16.08
N ASP A 124 5.96 -2.37 15.56
CA ASP A 124 4.66 -2.51 16.22
C ASP A 124 3.99 -1.18 16.63
N SER A 125 4.59 -0.04 16.28
CA SER A 125 3.97 1.28 16.48
C SER A 125 2.76 1.43 15.57
N ARG A 126 1.71 2.05 16.11
CA ARG A 126 0.43 2.26 15.42
C ARG A 126 -0.04 3.70 15.55
N TYR A 127 -0.65 4.22 14.49
CA TYR A 127 -1.19 5.58 14.47
C TYR A 127 -2.48 5.66 13.66
N GLY A 128 -3.51 6.30 14.22
CA GLY A 128 -4.79 6.53 13.54
C GLY A 128 -4.67 7.64 12.49
N ASN A 129 -4.88 7.31 11.20
CA ASN A 129 -4.84 8.27 10.10
C ASN A 129 -6.23 8.44 9.47
N LYS A 130 -6.57 9.69 9.13
CA LYS A 130 -7.68 10.03 8.24
C LYS A 130 -7.11 10.38 6.86
N CYS A 131 -7.25 9.46 5.90
CA CYS A 131 -6.85 9.70 4.52
C CYS A 131 -7.99 10.39 3.76
N SER A 132 -7.71 11.55 3.17
CA SER A 132 -8.63 12.23 2.26
C SER A 132 -8.52 11.64 0.86
N GLY A 133 -9.24 10.54 0.61
CA GLY A 133 -9.63 10.19 -0.76
C GLY A 133 -10.86 10.99 -1.14
N SER A 134 -10.86 11.67 -2.28
CA SER A 134 -12.10 12.23 -2.84
C SER A 134 -13.11 11.09 -3.05
N PRO A 135 -14.40 11.25 -2.71
CA PRO A 135 -15.41 10.18 -2.82
C PRO A 135 -15.68 9.67 -4.25
N ALA A 136 -14.95 10.17 -5.25
CA ALA A 136 -15.26 10.01 -6.66
C ALA A 136 -14.19 9.24 -7.48
N SER A 137 -13.09 8.76 -6.88
CA SER A 137 -12.14 7.94 -7.64
C SER A 137 -12.47 6.46 -7.49
N THR A 138 -13.33 5.94 -8.36
CA THR A 138 -13.38 4.49 -8.61
C THR A 138 -11.99 4.08 -9.11
N ALA A 139 -11.25 3.30 -8.32
CA ALA A 139 -9.99 2.73 -8.78
C ALA A 139 -10.33 1.66 -9.82
N ARG A 140 -10.24 2.02 -11.10
CA ARG A 140 -10.58 1.14 -12.21
C ARG A 140 -9.36 0.29 -12.57
N ALA A 141 -9.48 -1.02 -12.43
CA ALA A 141 -8.44 -1.93 -12.92
C ALA A 141 -8.32 -1.79 -14.45
N PRO A 142 -7.10 -1.77 -15.03
CA PRO A 142 -6.94 -1.66 -16.47
C PRO A 142 -7.49 -2.91 -17.18
N ALA A 143 -7.99 -2.70 -18.39
CA ALA A 143 -8.63 -3.75 -19.18
C ALA A 143 -7.60 -4.61 -19.92
N ARG A 144 -6.91 -5.52 -19.22
CA ARG A 144 -6.38 -6.77 -19.80
C ARG A 144 -5.79 -7.71 -18.73
N ALA A 145 -6.41 -8.88 -18.54
CA ALA A 145 -5.78 -10.22 -18.45
C ALA A 145 -6.70 -11.23 -17.77
N SER A 146 -6.75 -12.43 -18.34
CA SER A 146 -7.70 -13.51 -18.07
C SER A 146 -7.59 -14.13 -16.67
N HIS A 147 -8.76 -14.51 -16.15
CA HIS A 147 -9.10 -15.51 -15.14
C HIS A 147 -7.95 -16.03 -14.25
N THR A 148 -8.07 -15.68 -12.96
CA THR A 148 -7.11 -15.90 -11.87
C THR A 148 -5.92 -14.95 -11.95
N ALA A 149 -6.05 -13.75 -11.39
CA ALA A 149 -4.93 -12.83 -11.43
C ALA A 149 -4.95 -11.85 -10.26
N MET A 150 -3.99 -12.04 -9.36
CA MET A 150 -3.20 -10.90 -8.89
C MET A 150 -2.62 -10.26 -10.16
N VAL A 151 -3.32 -9.28 -10.74
CA VAL A 151 -2.84 -8.57 -11.92
C VAL A 151 -1.86 -7.53 -11.39
N PRO A 152 -0.55 -7.62 -11.70
CA PRO A 152 0.36 -6.54 -11.37
C PRO A 152 -0.03 -5.32 -12.21
N LEU A 153 -0.85 -4.44 -11.64
CA LEU A 153 -1.14 -3.13 -12.20
C LEU A 153 0.04 -2.21 -11.88
N VAL A 154 1.07 -2.28 -12.72
CA VAL A 154 2.20 -1.38 -12.63
C VAL A 154 1.74 0.05 -12.97
N ILE A 155 1.46 0.83 -11.93
CA ILE A 155 1.45 2.29 -12.04
C ILE A 155 2.77 2.76 -11.47
N ALA A 156 3.70 3.18 -12.34
CA ALA A 156 4.94 3.81 -11.92
C ALA A 156 4.63 5.15 -11.26
N LEU A 157 4.50 5.21 -9.93
CA LEU A 157 4.34 6.48 -9.21
C LEU A 157 5.70 6.95 -8.67
N ARG A 158 5.99 8.23 -8.91
CA ARG A 158 7.30 8.83 -8.67
C ARG A 158 7.40 9.39 -7.24
N ILE A 159 8.43 9.02 -6.47
CA ILE A 159 8.65 9.52 -5.09
C ILE A 159 9.96 10.32 -5.01
N PRO A 160 10.00 11.48 -4.33
CA PRO A 160 11.24 12.24 -4.14
C PRO A 160 12.19 11.57 -3.15
N HIS A 161 13.50 11.72 -3.37
CA HIS A 161 14.56 11.26 -2.47
C HIS A 161 14.37 11.85 -1.06
N TYR A 162 14.29 10.97 -0.05
CA TYR A 162 14.41 11.37 1.35
C TYR A 162 15.80 10.98 1.85
N ASN A 163 16.72 11.95 1.90
CA ASN A 163 18.01 11.75 2.56
C ASN A 163 17.77 11.58 4.07
N ALA A 164 17.90 10.34 4.55
CA ALA A 164 17.98 10.09 5.99
C ALA A 164 19.23 10.80 6.55
N PRO A 165 19.14 11.52 7.67
CA PRO A 165 20.31 12.14 8.29
C PRO A 165 21.27 11.05 8.78
N ALA A 166 22.54 11.17 8.39
CA ALA A 166 23.61 10.26 8.79
C ALA A 166 23.73 10.22 10.32
N THR A 167 23.59 9.03 10.91
CA THR A 167 23.93 8.80 12.31
C THR A 167 25.43 8.95 12.49
N LYS A 168 25.88 10.06 13.10
CA LYS A 168 27.25 10.20 13.60
C LYS A 168 27.47 9.16 14.70
N THR A 169 28.20 8.10 14.39
CA THR A 169 28.78 7.21 15.39
C THR A 169 29.94 7.94 16.06
N SER A 170 29.75 8.41 17.29
CA SER A 170 30.85 8.85 18.15
C SER A 170 31.61 7.63 18.68
N HIS A 171 32.86 7.44 18.25
CA HIS A 171 33.79 6.55 18.94
C HIS A 171 34.25 7.21 20.25
N PRO A 172 34.17 6.53 21.41
CA PRO A 172 34.85 6.98 22.60
C PRO A 172 36.35 6.78 22.43
N GLY A 173 37.11 7.85 22.62
CA GLY A 173 38.56 7.87 22.51
C GLY A 173 39.22 7.05 23.62
N ASP A 174 40.19 6.24 23.19
CA ASP A 174 41.20 5.60 24.00
C ASP A 174 42.14 6.69 24.56
N SER A 175 42.27 6.78 25.89
CA SER A 175 43.22 7.68 26.55
C SER A 175 44.17 6.84 27.39
N ARG A 176 45.45 6.91 27.03
CA ARG A 176 46.61 6.45 27.78
C ARG A 176 46.77 7.21 29.09
#